data_AF-A0A809Y479-F1
#
_entry.id   AF-A0A809Y479-F1
#
_cell.length_a   1.000
_cell.length_b   1.000
_cell.length_c   1.000
_cell.angle_alpha   90.00
_cell.angle_beta   90.00
_cell.angle_gamma   90.00
#
_symmetry.space_group_name_H-M   'P 1'
#
loop_
_entity.id
_entity.type
_entity.pdbx_description
1 polymer ?
#
loop_
_entity_poly.entity_id
_entity_poly.type
_entity_poly.pdbx_seq_one_letter_code
_entity_poly.pdbx_strand_id
1 'polypeptide(L)'
;MIEHDALRDRSVNEFDSIKAILIDPQMKSVARIDISKDARLSKYFGEKPRVAMKFPKGDVLFAGVQERAEAFTIGGSRPIPGSGLIVGRRIGPGERGPAHVRLADVVTMVRWTTVDAPPKPPATVRAIVIDPEQGLIEELLIAAHRLALLSLLGGEIGSYIRVPGNDHVLSPVPSPETPWCWRKDDLTFSSRSVIVGHDSGTDHFADVVTSVENLRTSVQFQAPGESCWMSYADRKAQGDQKPAA
;
A
#
# COMPACT_ATOMS: atom_id res chain seq x y z
N MET A 1 -55.61 -16.73 1.43
CA MET A 1 -55.16 -15.36 1.76
C MET A 1 -53.67 -15.38 2.09
N ILE A 2 -52.84 -15.85 1.15
CA ILE A 2 -51.36 -15.85 1.22
C ILE A 2 -50.86 -15.88 -0.24
N GLU A 3 -51.25 -14.89 -1.06
CA GLU A 3 -50.75 -14.77 -2.45
C GLU A 3 -50.43 -13.32 -2.84
N HIS A 4 -50.68 -12.34 -1.97
CA HIS A 4 -50.50 -10.92 -2.29
C HIS A 4 -49.12 -10.33 -1.92
N ASP A 5 -48.33 -11.00 -1.07
CA ASP A 5 -47.02 -10.48 -0.62
C ASP A 5 -45.84 -10.92 -1.49
N ALA A 6 -45.87 -12.12 -2.08
CA ALA A 6 -44.80 -12.59 -2.96
C ALA A 6 -44.76 -11.87 -4.33
N LEU A 7 -45.88 -11.26 -4.74
CA LEU A 7 -45.97 -10.47 -5.98
C LEU A 7 -45.54 -9.02 -5.78
N ARG A 8 -45.57 -8.48 -4.54
CA ARG A 8 -45.09 -7.12 -4.24
C ARG A 8 -43.57 -7.04 -4.24
N ASP A 9 -42.87 -8.04 -3.70
CA ASP A 9 -41.40 -8.04 -3.62
C ASP A 9 -40.68 -8.24 -4.97
N ARG A 10 -41.36 -8.86 -5.96
CA ARG A 10 -40.88 -8.91 -7.35
C ARG A 10 -41.07 -7.58 -8.09
N SER A 11 -42.14 -6.84 -7.76
CA SER A 11 -42.48 -5.60 -8.46
C SER A 11 -41.67 -4.37 -8.00
N VAL A 12 -41.10 -4.38 -6.79
CA VAL A 12 -40.30 -3.26 -6.27
C VAL A 12 -38.82 -3.34 -6.70
N ASN A 13 -38.28 -4.56 -6.92
CA ASN A 13 -36.88 -4.75 -7.31
C ASN A 13 -36.58 -4.60 -8.83
N GLU A 14 -37.58 -4.76 -9.71
CA GLU A 14 -37.36 -4.61 -11.16
C GLU A 14 -37.11 -3.15 -11.57
N PHE A 15 -37.65 -2.17 -10.85
CA PHE A 15 -37.47 -0.76 -11.19
C PHE A 15 -36.18 -0.14 -10.67
N ASP A 16 -35.48 -0.80 -9.73
CA ASP A 16 -34.27 -0.27 -9.11
C ASP A 16 -32.99 -1.03 -9.49
N SER A 17 -33.09 -1.96 -10.43
CA SER A 17 -31.94 -2.65 -11.01
C SER A 17 -31.59 -2.11 -12.40
N ILE A 18 -30.32 -2.24 -12.76
CA ILE A 18 -29.78 -1.96 -14.09
C ILE A 18 -29.03 -3.16 -14.62
N LYS A 19 -29.07 -3.31 -15.95
CA LYS A 19 -28.29 -4.32 -16.65
C LYS A 19 -26.83 -3.87 -16.75
N ALA A 20 -25.94 -4.61 -16.12
CA ALA A 20 -24.49 -4.48 -16.24
C ALA A 20 -23.90 -5.70 -16.95
N ILE A 21 -22.62 -5.64 -17.35
CA ILE A 21 -21.89 -6.78 -17.90
C ILE A 21 -20.73 -7.11 -16.97
N LEU A 22 -20.74 -8.29 -16.40
CA LEU A 22 -19.66 -8.85 -15.58
C LEU A 22 -18.69 -9.61 -16.49
N ILE A 23 -17.40 -9.36 -16.29
CA ILE A 23 -16.29 -10.10 -16.87
C ILE A 23 -15.57 -10.78 -15.70
N ASP A 24 -15.59 -12.11 -15.66
CA ASP A 24 -14.94 -12.89 -14.61
C ASP A 24 -13.80 -13.72 -15.24
N PRO A 25 -12.53 -13.33 -15.06
CA PRO A 25 -11.40 -14.06 -15.61
C PRO A 25 -11.11 -15.38 -14.88
N GLN A 26 -11.56 -15.53 -13.63
CA GLN A 26 -11.41 -16.79 -12.88
C GLN A 26 -12.34 -17.85 -13.46
N MET A 27 -13.60 -17.49 -13.70
CA MET A 27 -14.59 -18.36 -14.33
C MET A 27 -14.52 -18.35 -15.87
N LYS A 28 -13.65 -17.52 -16.46
CA LYS A 28 -13.55 -17.25 -17.90
C LYS A 28 -14.91 -16.98 -18.54
N SER A 29 -15.71 -16.14 -17.90
CA SER A 29 -17.09 -15.87 -18.28
C SER A 29 -17.36 -14.38 -18.50
N VAL A 30 -18.25 -14.08 -19.43
CA VAL A 30 -18.80 -12.74 -19.65
C VAL A 30 -20.31 -12.86 -19.61
N ALA A 31 -20.96 -12.23 -18.64
CA ALA A 31 -22.39 -12.39 -18.39
C ALA A 31 -23.07 -11.05 -18.18
N ARG A 32 -24.34 -10.96 -18.58
CA ARG A 32 -25.20 -9.83 -18.21
C ARG A 32 -25.79 -10.10 -16.85
N ILE A 33 -25.66 -9.14 -15.94
CA ILE A 33 -26.17 -9.25 -14.58
C ILE A 33 -27.05 -8.04 -14.24
N ASP A 34 -27.92 -8.23 -13.25
CA ASP A 34 -28.68 -7.15 -12.63
C ASP A 34 -27.95 -6.63 -11.39
N ILE A 35 -27.73 -5.33 -11.35
CA ILE A 35 -27.15 -4.65 -10.18
C ILE A 35 -28.08 -3.51 -9.75
N SER A 36 -28.14 -3.17 -8.46
CA SER A 36 -28.91 -2.01 -8.01
C SER A 36 -28.36 -0.71 -8.64
N LYS A 37 -29.25 0.22 -9.00
CA LYS A 37 -28.90 1.56 -9.51
C LYS A 37 -28.01 2.33 -8.53
N ASP A 38 -28.29 2.16 -7.24
CA ASP A 38 -27.58 2.75 -6.11
C ASP A 38 -26.45 1.86 -5.58
N ALA A 39 -26.12 0.78 -6.28
CA ALA A 39 -25.07 -0.11 -5.85
C ALA A 39 -23.76 0.67 -5.71
N ARG A 40 -23.30 0.78 -4.46
CA ARG A 40 -21.91 1.13 -4.18
C ARG A 40 -21.06 0.07 -4.84
N LEU A 41 -20.42 0.42 -5.96
CA LEU A 41 -19.58 -0.52 -6.72
C LEU A 41 -18.53 -1.20 -5.84
N SER A 42 -18.09 -0.53 -4.76
CA SER A 42 -17.19 -1.14 -3.78
C SER A 42 -17.73 -2.39 -3.09
N LYS A 43 -19.05 -2.58 -2.99
CA LYS A 43 -19.65 -3.82 -2.49
C LYS A 43 -19.43 -5.00 -3.45
N TYR A 44 -19.36 -4.74 -4.76
CA TYR A 44 -19.08 -5.78 -5.76
C TYR A 44 -17.62 -6.19 -5.79
N PHE A 45 -16.70 -5.28 -5.50
CA PHE A 45 -15.26 -5.53 -5.58
C PHE A 45 -14.58 -5.73 -4.21
N GLY A 46 -15.29 -5.50 -3.10
CA GLY A 46 -14.74 -5.49 -1.73
C GLY A 46 -13.98 -4.20 -1.37
N GLU A 47 -13.62 -3.40 -2.36
CA GLU A 47 -12.85 -2.16 -2.24
C GLU A 47 -13.26 -1.15 -3.32
N LYS A 48 -12.76 0.08 -3.27
CA LYS A 48 -13.10 1.10 -4.27
C LYS A 48 -12.52 0.70 -5.65
N PRO A 49 -13.35 0.39 -6.65
CA PRO A 49 -12.83 -0.02 -7.96
C PRO A 49 -12.20 1.16 -8.69
N ARG A 50 -11.27 0.84 -9.59
CA ARG A 50 -10.69 1.79 -10.53
C ARG A 50 -11.42 1.78 -11.86
N VAL A 51 -11.38 2.91 -12.58
CA VAL A 51 -11.83 2.97 -13.97
C VAL A 51 -10.72 2.37 -14.84
N ALA A 52 -11.00 1.22 -15.47
CA ALA A 52 -10.04 0.56 -16.36
C ALA A 52 -10.16 1.04 -17.81
N MET A 53 -11.39 1.33 -18.27
CA MET A 53 -11.65 1.80 -19.64
C MET A 53 -12.98 2.57 -19.71
N LYS A 54 -13.10 3.47 -20.70
CA LYS A 54 -14.37 4.08 -21.11
C LYS A 54 -14.69 3.66 -22.54
N PHE A 55 -15.91 3.23 -22.79
CA PHE A 55 -16.38 2.87 -24.13
C PHE A 55 -16.96 4.08 -24.88
N PRO A 56 -17.00 4.03 -26.22
CA PRO A 56 -17.83 4.94 -26.99
C PRO A 56 -19.27 4.91 -26.47
N LYS A 57 -19.92 6.09 -26.33
CA LYS A 57 -21.25 6.30 -25.71
C LYS A 57 -21.28 6.38 -24.17
N GLY A 58 -20.12 6.36 -23.51
CA GLY A 58 -20.00 6.76 -22.10
C GLY A 58 -20.21 5.64 -21.08
N ASP A 59 -20.30 4.38 -21.53
CA ASP A 59 -20.19 3.22 -20.64
C ASP A 59 -18.77 3.15 -20.07
N VAL A 60 -18.64 2.58 -18.87
CA VAL A 60 -17.38 2.53 -18.13
C VAL A 60 -17.12 1.12 -17.65
N LEU A 61 -15.93 0.61 -17.92
CA LEU A 61 -15.41 -0.61 -17.31
C LEU A 61 -14.73 -0.25 -15.99
N PHE A 62 -15.29 -0.75 -14.90
CA PHE A 62 -14.66 -0.78 -13.59
C PHE A 62 -13.94 -2.10 -13.40
N ALA A 63 -12.80 -2.08 -12.72
CA ALA A 63 -12.09 -3.27 -12.29
C ALA A 63 -11.77 -3.16 -10.80
N GLY A 64 -11.72 -4.32 -10.12
CA GLY A 64 -11.18 -4.40 -8.76
C GLY A 64 -9.71 -3.95 -8.72
N VAL A 65 -9.23 -3.63 -7.53
CA VAL A 65 -7.79 -3.40 -7.28
C VAL A 65 -7.11 -4.72 -6.89
N GLN A 66 -7.90 -5.77 -6.59
CA GLN A 66 -7.43 -7.10 -6.21
C GLN A 66 -6.31 -7.63 -7.13
N GLU A 67 -5.22 -8.01 -6.46
CA GLU A 67 -4.03 -8.65 -7.01
C GLU A 67 -4.32 -10.11 -7.38
N ARG A 68 -5.14 -10.32 -8.41
CA ARG A 68 -5.40 -11.65 -8.97
C ARG A 68 -4.48 -11.91 -10.17
N ALA A 69 -3.96 -13.13 -10.23
CA ALA A 69 -3.17 -13.59 -11.37
C ALA A 69 -4.05 -13.69 -12.62
N GLU A 70 -5.32 -14.09 -12.47
CA GLU A 70 -6.27 -14.15 -13.58
C GLU A 70 -6.68 -12.74 -14.01
N ALA A 71 -6.53 -12.50 -15.31
CA ALA A 71 -6.74 -11.20 -15.92
C ALA A 71 -7.44 -11.34 -17.27
N PHE A 72 -7.82 -10.21 -17.84
CA PHE A 72 -8.34 -10.15 -19.21
C PHE A 72 -7.84 -8.90 -19.93
N THR A 73 -7.84 -8.93 -21.26
CA THR A 73 -7.74 -7.74 -22.10
C THR A 73 -9.05 -7.55 -22.86
N ILE A 74 -9.31 -6.30 -23.26
CA ILE A 74 -10.45 -5.96 -24.10
C ILE A 74 -9.99 -5.00 -25.19
N GLY A 75 -10.22 -5.35 -26.46
CA GLY A 75 -9.92 -4.45 -27.60
C GLY A 75 -8.47 -3.96 -27.65
N GLY A 76 -7.50 -4.80 -27.27
CA GLY A 76 -6.07 -4.43 -27.26
C GLY A 76 -5.61 -3.63 -26.04
N SER A 77 -6.43 -3.55 -24.97
CA SER A 77 -6.01 -2.95 -23.71
C SER A 77 -4.80 -3.67 -23.09
N ARG A 78 -4.11 -2.99 -22.16
CA ARG A 78 -3.23 -3.68 -21.21
C ARG A 78 -4.04 -4.70 -20.39
N PRO A 79 -3.41 -5.77 -19.87
CA PRO A 79 -4.05 -6.71 -18.96
C PRO A 79 -4.70 -6.02 -17.77
N ILE A 80 -5.94 -6.42 -17.48
CA ILE A 80 -6.74 -5.95 -16.35
C ILE A 80 -6.84 -7.12 -15.37
N PRO A 81 -6.14 -7.08 -14.22
CA PRO A 81 -6.25 -8.10 -13.19
C PRO A 81 -7.63 -8.08 -12.52
N GLY A 82 -8.13 -9.28 -12.20
CA GLY A 82 -9.38 -9.47 -11.47
C GLY A 82 -10.64 -9.20 -12.29
N SER A 83 -11.79 -9.31 -11.63
CA SER A 83 -13.10 -9.15 -12.28
C SER A 83 -13.34 -7.72 -12.76
N GLY A 84 -14.08 -7.59 -13.86
CA GLY A 84 -14.49 -6.32 -14.44
C GLY A 84 -16.01 -6.18 -14.48
N LEU A 85 -16.51 -4.96 -14.30
CA LEU A 85 -17.94 -4.64 -14.40
C LEU A 85 -18.15 -3.45 -15.33
N ILE A 86 -18.89 -3.65 -16.40
CA ILE A 86 -19.28 -2.59 -17.33
C ILE A 86 -20.66 -2.08 -16.94
N VAL A 87 -20.74 -0.77 -16.71
CA VAL A 87 -21.98 -0.05 -16.41
C VAL A 87 -22.12 1.16 -17.31
N GLY A 88 -23.35 1.69 -17.41
CA GLY A 88 -23.62 2.90 -18.17
C GLY A 88 -23.07 4.18 -17.55
N ARG A 89 -23.32 5.28 -18.24
CA ARG A 89 -23.00 6.63 -17.75
C ARG A 89 -23.66 6.89 -16.38
N ARG A 90 -23.06 7.80 -15.60
CA ARG A 90 -23.64 8.29 -14.35
C ARG A 90 -24.92 9.07 -14.68
N ILE A 91 -26.00 8.79 -13.96
CA ILE A 91 -27.31 9.45 -14.15
C ILE A 91 -27.72 10.32 -12.94
N GLY A 92 -27.07 10.12 -11.79
CA GLY A 92 -27.29 10.89 -10.57
C GLY A 92 -26.16 10.74 -9.55
N PRO A 93 -26.28 11.32 -8.35
CA PRO A 93 -25.30 11.17 -7.28
C PRO A 93 -25.18 9.71 -6.79
N GLY A 94 -24.20 8.96 -7.31
CA GLY A 94 -24.00 7.55 -6.92
C GLY A 94 -24.69 6.57 -7.85
N GLU A 95 -25.69 7.04 -8.61
CA GLU A 95 -26.46 6.24 -9.55
C GLU A 95 -25.77 6.00 -10.90
N ARG A 96 -25.99 4.80 -11.45
CA ARG A 96 -25.53 4.39 -12.79
C ARG A 96 -26.70 4.00 -13.68
N GLY A 97 -26.57 4.29 -14.97
CA GLY A 97 -27.45 3.77 -16.00
C GLY A 97 -27.05 2.36 -16.46
N PRO A 98 -27.91 1.69 -17.24
CA PRO A 98 -27.60 0.39 -17.82
C PRO A 98 -26.46 0.47 -18.84
N ALA A 99 -25.71 -0.63 -19.00
CA ALA A 99 -24.69 -0.74 -20.04
C ALA A 99 -25.35 -0.81 -21.43
N HIS A 100 -24.90 0.07 -22.33
CA HIS A 100 -25.35 0.16 -23.73
C HIS A 100 -24.52 -0.70 -24.69
N VAL A 101 -23.27 -1.01 -24.33
CA VAL A 101 -22.43 -1.94 -25.08
C VAL A 101 -23.10 -3.32 -25.14
N ARG A 102 -23.07 -3.95 -26.32
CA ARG A 102 -23.72 -5.25 -26.51
C ARG A 102 -22.85 -6.33 -25.88
N LEU A 103 -23.49 -7.27 -25.19
CA LEU A 103 -22.81 -8.42 -24.58
C LEU A 103 -21.97 -9.20 -25.62
N ALA A 104 -22.52 -9.43 -26.81
CA ALA A 104 -21.81 -10.13 -27.90
C ALA A 104 -20.51 -9.42 -28.32
N ASP A 105 -20.53 -8.09 -28.37
CA ASP A 105 -19.33 -7.30 -28.71
C ASP A 105 -18.26 -7.48 -27.61
N VAL A 106 -18.66 -7.43 -26.34
CA VAL A 106 -17.73 -7.66 -25.22
C VAL A 106 -17.15 -9.07 -25.27
N VAL A 107 -17.98 -10.10 -25.48
CA VAL A 107 -17.55 -11.50 -25.58
C VAL A 107 -16.50 -11.68 -26.67
N THR A 108 -16.69 -11.06 -27.85
CA THR A 108 -15.74 -11.17 -28.96
C THR A 108 -14.44 -10.39 -28.74
N MET A 109 -14.46 -9.33 -27.94
CA MET A 109 -13.30 -8.49 -27.64
C MET A 109 -12.46 -8.98 -26.45
N VAL A 110 -13.05 -9.73 -25.52
CA VAL A 110 -12.35 -10.22 -24.34
C VAL A 110 -11.35 -11.31 -24.71
N ARG A 111 -10.14 -11.21 -24.17
CA ARG A 111 -9.13 -12.28 -24.20
C ARG A 111 -8.67 -12.55 -22.77
N TRP A 112 -8.67 -13.82 -22.39
CA TRP A 112 -8.20 -14.26 -21.08
C TRP A 112 -6.67 -14.27 -21.06
N THR A 113 -6.08 -13.77 -19.98
CA THR A 113 -4.63 -13.75 -19.78
C THR A 113 -4.33 -13.94 -18.30
N THR A 114 -3.05 -14.09 -17.99
CA THR A 114 -2.55 -13.96 -16.62
C THR A 114 -1.64 -12.75 -16.53
N VAL A 115 -1.56 -12.17 -15.34
CA VAL A 115 -0.48 -11.25 -14.95
C VAL A 115 0.26 -11.87 -13.79
N ASP A 116 1.54 -11.54 -13.65
CA ASP A 116 2.24 -11.86 -12.41
C ASP A 116 1.56 -11.07 -11.30
N ALA A 117 0.97 -11.78 -10.35
CA ALA A 117 0.46 -11.15 -9.14
C ALA A 117 1.65 -10.48 -8.45
N PRO A 118 1.52 -9.22 -8.00
CA PRO A 118 2.54 -8.60 -7.16
C PRO A 118 2.86 -9.56 -6.01
N PRO A 119 4.15 -9.75 -5.67
CA PRO A 119 4.48 -10.53 -4.50
C PRO A 119 3.83 -9.85 -3.29
N LYS A 120 3.15 -10.65 -2.46
CA LYS A 120 2.55 -10.14 -1.23
C LYS A 120 3.64 -9.48 -0.40
N PRO A 121 3.35 -8.32 0.23
CA PRO A 121 4.30 -7.70 1.13
C PRO A 121 4.64 -8.71 2.26
N PRO A 122 5.92 -8.77 2.67
CA PRO A 122 6.30 -9.62 3.80
C PRO A 122 5.50 -9.23 5.05
N ALA A 123 5.20 -10.17 5.94
CA ALA A 123 4.51 -9.82 7.19
C ALA A 123 5.39 -8.96 8.10
N THR A 124 6.69 -9.28 8.12
CA THR A 124 7.71 -8.61 8.94
C THR A 124 8.99 -8.41 8.14
N VAL A 125 9.75 -7.36 8.50
CA VAL A 125 11.08 -7.06 7.94
C VAL A 125 12.07 -6.72 9.04
N ARG A 126 13.35 -6.96 8.77
CA ARG A 126 14.47 -6.48 9.58
C ARG A 126 14.66 -4.99 9.36
N ALA A 127 14.73 -4.25 10.45
CA ALA A 127 15.04 -2.82 10.48
C ALA A 127 16.11 -2.56 11.54
N ILE A 128 16.86 -1.47 11.40
CA ILE A 128 17.86 -1.05 12.38
C ILE A 128 17.40 0.24 13.04
N VAL A 129 17.39 0.27 14.36
CA VAL A 129 17.18 1.49 15.15
C VAL A 129 18.52 2.05 15.57
N ILE A 130 18.70 3.35 15.32
CA ILE A 130 19.77 4.15 15.89
C ILE A 130 19.14 5.14 16.86
N ASP A 131 19.48 5.01 18.14
CA ASP A 131 19.03 5.91 19.19
C ASP A 131 20.24 6.67 19.75
N PRO A 132 20.43 7.94 19.35
CA PRO A 132 21.57 8.72 19.79
C PRO A 132 21.46 9.15 21.25
N GLU A 133 20.29 9.11 21.88
CA GLU A 133 20.16 9.41 23.31
C GLU A 133 20.59 8.21 24.16
N GLN A 134 20.22 7.00 23.72
CA GLN A 134 20.58 5.76 24.40
C GLN A 134 21.95 5.20 23.98
N GLY A 135 22.56 5.72 22.92
CA GLY A 135 23.78 5.13 22.34
C GLY A 135 23.51 3.75 21.76
N LEU A 136 22.34 3.56 21.16
CA LEU A 136 21.85 2.29 20.66
C LEU A 136 22.03 2.19 19.14
N ILE A 137 22.48 1.03 18.68
CA ILE A 137 22.41 0.60 17.29
C ILE A 137 22.01 -0.86 17.33
N GLU A 138 20.75 -1.15 17.04
CA GLU A 138 20.17 -2.48 17.19
C GLU A 138 19.29 -2.84 16.01
N GLU A 139 19.31 -4.12 15.66
CA GLU A 139 18.41 -4.71 14.69
C GLU A 139 17.16 -5.26 15.38
N LEU A 140 16.03 -5.10 14.72
CA LEU A 140 14.74 -5.58 15.19
C LEU A 140 13.86 -6.02 14.03
N LEU A 141 12.90 -6.89 14.33
CA LEU A 141 11.85 -7.28 13.38
C LEU A 141 10.63 -6.39 13.61
N ILE A 142 10.15 -5.75 12.54
CA ILE A 142 8.92 -4.96 12.54
C ILE A 142 7.92 -5.51 11.56
N ALA A 143 6.64 -5.25 11.79
CA ALA A 143 5.62 -5.45 10.76
C ALA A 143 5.93 -4.56 9.54
N ALA A 144 5.76 -5.10 8.34
CA ALA A 144 6.15 -4.43 7.09
C ALA A 144 5.11 -3.38 6.63
N HIS A 145 4.75 -2.46 7.53
CA HIS A 145 3.79 -1.41 7.24
C HIS A 145 4.13 -0.11 7.98
N ARG A 146 3.72 1.02 7.43
CA ARG A 146 4.07 2.36 7.93
C ARG A 146 3.69 2.59 9.40
N LEU A 147 2.60 1.98 9.89
CA LEU A 147 2.18 2.11 11.30
C LEU A 147 3.22 1.58 12.30
N ALA A 148 4.00 0.56 11.92
CA ALA A 148 5.05 0.01 12.79
C ALA A 148 6.20 0.99 12.93
N LEU A 149 6.57 1.66 11.82
CA LEU A 149 7.60 2.71 11.82
C LEU A 149 7.17 3.92 12.67
N LEU A 150 5.93 4.39 12.51
CA LEU A 150 5.40 5.49 13.31
C LEU A 150 5.43 5.16 14.81
N SER A 151 5.05 3.92 15.16
CA SER A 151 5.13 3.45 16.55
C SER A 151 6.56 3.44 17.10
N LEU A 152 7.56 3.07 16.28
CA LEU A 152 8.97 3.06 16.68
C LEU A 152 9.60 4.45 16.79
N LEU A 153 9.13 5.40 15.98
CA LEU A 153 9.64 6.77 15.95
C LEU A 153 8.88 7.70 16.90
N GLY A 154 7.81 7.22 17.55
CA GLY A 154 7.05 7.97 18.55
C GLY A 154 6.16 9.08 17.97
N GLY A 155 5.86 9.05 16.68
CA GLY A 155 5.07 10.11 16.04
C GLY A 155 5.22 10.17 14.53
N GLU A 156 5.04 11.37 13.98
CA GLU A 156 5.14 11.61 12.53
C GLU A 156 6.59 11.52 12.04
N ILE A 157 6.78 10.88 10.88
CA ILE A 157 8.05 10.85 10.17
C ILE A 157 8.27 12.21 9.51
N GLY A 158 9.34 12.90 9.90
CA GLY A 158 9.70 14.22 9.37
C GLY A 158 10.82 14.20 8.34
N SER A 159 11.76 13.26 8.45
CA SER A 159 12.86 13.10 7.49
C SER A 159 12.84 11.72 6.85
N TYR A 160 13.16 11.69 5.56
CA TYR A 160 13.23 10.49 4.74
C TYR A 160 14.40 10.65 3.76
N ILE A 161 15.43 9.82 3.94
CA ILE A 161 16.63 9.81 3.09
C ILE A 161 16.82 8.41 2.52
N ARG A 162 17.04 8.34 1.20
CA ARG A 162 17.47 7.10 0.54
C ARG A 162 18.98 6.99 0.64
N VAL A 163 19.47 5.85 1.09
CA VAL A 163 20.90 5.55 1.16
C VAL A 163 21.24 4.42 0.19
N PRO A 164 22.54 4.20 -0.14
CA PRO A 164 22.94 3.12 -1.03
C PRO A 164 22.38 1.76 -0.58
N GLY A 165 22.00 0.93 -1.55
CA GLY A 165 21.38 -0.38 -1.27
C GLY A 165 19.85 -0.36 -1.18
N ASN A 166 19.20 0.75 -1.55
CA ASN A 166 17.74 0.96 -1.42
C ASN A 166 17.23 0.92 0.03
N ASP A 167 18.10 1.14 1.00
CA ASP A 167 17.68 1.37 2.38
C ASP A 167 17.17 2.81 2.54
N HIS A 168 16.22 2.98 3.44
CA HIS A 168 15.64 4.27 3.80
C HIS A 168 15.94 4.57 5.26
N VAL A 169 16.47 5.76 5.53
CA VAL A 169 16.61 6.30 6.88
C VAL A 169 15.43 7.22 7.16
N LEU A 170 14.65 6.87 8.18
CA LEU A 170 13.48 7.62 8.62
C LEU A 170 13.73 8.18 10.02
N SER A 171 13.42 9.46 10.20
CA SER A 171 13.49 10.14 11.50
C SER A 171 12.19 10.89 11.78
N PRO A 172 11.82 11.09 13.05
CA PRO A 172 10.65 11.87 13.39
C PRO A 172 10.82 13.33 12.97
N VAL A 173 9.72 14.09 13.01
CA VAL A 173 9.79 15.56 12.89
C VAL A 173 10.73 16.11 13.96
N PRO A 174 11.72 16.94 13.60
CA PRO A 174 12.64 17.52 14.58
C PRO A 174 11.86 18.33 15.63
N SER A 175 12.15 18.10 16.91
CA SER A 175 11.74 18.99 18.00
C SER A 175 12.95 19.86 18.41
N PRO A 176 12.82 21.19 18.61
CA PRO A 176 13.89 22.00 19.21
C PRO A 176 13.86 21.87 20.75
N GLU A 177 14.92 22.11 21.54
CA GLU A 177 16.20 22.82 21.35
C GLU A 177 17.40 21.88 21.71
N THR A 178 18.47 21.88 20.90
CA THR A 178 19.68 21.02 21.05
C THR A 178 19.42 19.50 21.18
N PRO A 179 19.06 18.81 20.10
CA PRO A 179 18.84 17.36 20.15
C PRO A 179 20.16 16.57 20.20
N TRP A 180 20.07 15.33 20.68
CA TRP A 180 21.09 14.33 20.43
C TRP A 180 21.23 14.09 18.92
N CYS A 181 22.47 14.06 18.45
CA CYS A 181 22.77 13.84 17.05
C CYS A 181 23.56 12.55 16.86
N TRP A 182 23.37 11.93 15.69
CA TRP A 182 24.28 10.93 15.18
C TRP A 182 24.68 11.28 13.75
N ARG A 183 25.85 10.83 13.34
CA ARG A 183 26.32 10.98 11.98
C ARG A 183 26.96 9.71 11.46
N LYS A 184 26.91 9.55 10.14
CA LYS A 184 27.65 8.56 9.39
C LYS A 184 28.11 9.21 8.10
N ASP A 185 29.40 9.14 7.83
CA ASP A 185 30.03 9.79 6.68
C ASP A 185 29.64 11.28 6.66
N ASP A 186 29.09 11.79 5.55
CA ASP A 186 28.66 13.20 5.42
C ASP A 186 27.21 13.45 5.88
N LEU A 187 26.50 12.43 6.36
CA LEU A 187 25.09 12.54 6.78
C LEU A 187 24.98 12.73 8.28
N THR A 188 24.20 13.73 8.70
CA THR A 188 23.92 14.03 10.11
C THR A 188 22.42 14.00 10.37
N PHE A 189 22.04 13.36 11.47
CA PHE A 189 20.66 13.15 11.90
C PHE A 189 20.50 13.63 13.33
N SER A 190 19.46 14.42 13.58
CA SER A 190 19.23 15.12 14.86
C SER A 190 18.13 14.48 15.70
N SER A 191 18.02 13.15 15.64
CA SER A 191 17.03 12.37 16.40
C SER A 191 17.29 10.87 16.23
N ARG A 192 16.53 10.07 16.99
CA ARG A 192 16.37 8.64 16.76
C ARG A 192 15.93 8.36 15.32
N SER A 193 16.54 7.38 14.70
CA SER A 193 16.24 6.98 13.33
C SER A 193 15.98 5.49 13.21
N VAL A 194 15.17 5.13 12.22
CA VAL A 194 14.95 3.74 11.79
C VAL A 194 15.46 3.61 10.36
N ILE A 195 16.28 2.60 10.12
CA ILE A 195 16.74 2.20 8.78
C ILE A 195 15.96 0.96 8.37
N VAL A 196 15.29 1.00 7.22
CA VAL A 196 14.54 -0.14 6.68
C VAL A 196 14.84 -0.30 5.19
N GLY A 197 14.92 -1.54 4.73
CA GLY A 197 15.09 -1.82 3.31
C GLY A 197 13.83 -1.51 2.51
N HIS A 198 14.01 -1.29 1.21
CA HIS A 198 12.91 -1.06 0.30
C HIS A 198 13.10 -1.79 -1.02
N ASP A 199 12.07 -2.51 -1.43
CA ASP A 199 12.05 -3.19 -2.72
C ASP A 199 11.61 -2.22 -3.83
N SER A 200 12.54 -1.85 -4.70
CA SER A 200 12.28 -0.95 -5.83
C SER A 200 11.28 -1.50 -6.85
N GLY A 201 11.06 -2.81 -6.89
CA GLY A 201 10.11 -3.44 -7.82
C GLY A 201 8.66 -3.41 -7.32
N THR A 202 8.47 -3.39 -6.01
CA THR A 202 7.16 -3.60 -5.38
C THR A 202 6.70 -2.44 -4.50
N ASP A 203 7.59 -1.48 -4.23
CA ASP A 203 7.36 -0.36 -3.30
C ASP A 203 7.04 -0.83 -1.86
N HIS A 204 7.34 -2.10 -1.56
CA HIS A 204 7.18 -2.69 -0.24
C HIS A 204 8.43 -2.51 0.61
N PHE A 205 8.25 -2.54 1.93
CA PHE A 205 9.40 -2.69 2.84
C PHE A 205 10.05 -4.05 2.64
N ALA A 206 11.37 -4.04 2.71
CA ALA A 206 12.23 -5.21 2.64
C ALA A 206 13.17 -5.23 3.85
N ASP A 207 13.86 -6.34 4.05
CA ASP A 207 14.94 -6.41 5.02
C ASP A 207 16.01 -5.37 4.71
N VAL A 208 16.43 -4.65 5.75
CA VAL A 208 17.56 -3.72 5.67
C VAL A 208 18.81 -4.43 5.17
N VAL A 209 19.47 -3.83 4.17
CA VAL A 209 20.70 -4.36 3.58
C VAL A 209 21.93 -3.93 4.37
N THR A 210 21.87 -2.74 4.96
CA THR A 210 22.92 -2.18 5.82
C THR A 210 23.18 -3.09 7.02
N SER A 211 24.46 -3.41 7.27
CA SER A 211 24.89 -4.20 8.42
C SER A 211 24.96 -3.35 9.69
N VAL A 212 24.46 -3.91 10.80
CA VAL A 212 24.57 -3.32 12.14
C VAL A 212 26.04 -3.14 12.54
N GLU A 213 26.89 -4.11 12.24
CA GLU A 213 28.32 -4.06 12.54
C GLU A 213 29.01 -2.91 11.82
N ASN A 214 28.69 -2.69 10.54
CA ASN A 214 29.20 -1.54 9.78
C ASN A 214 28.79 -0.22 10.46
N LEU A 215 27.52 -0.10 10.87
CA LEU A 215 27.06 1.08 11.60
C LEU A 215 27.78 1.26 12.93
N ARG A 216 27.93 0.20 13.73
CA ARG A 216 28.64 0.26 15.04
C ARG A 216 30.11 0.66 14.93
N THR A 217 30.76 0.41 13.79
CA THR A 217 32.16 0.82 13.57
C THR A 217 32.32 2.25 13.05
N SER A 218 31.29 2.82 12.40
CA SER A 218 31.41 4.09 11.67
C SER A 218 30.50 5.21 12.17
N VAL A 219 29.45 4.89 12.93
CA VAL A 219 28.54 5.88 13.50
C VAL A 219 29.19 6.59 14.69
N GLN A 220 28.99 7.90 14.71
CA GLN A 220 29.40 8.76 15.81
C GLN A 220 28.18 9.50 16.37
N PHE A 221 28.21 9.77 17.66
CA PHE A 221 27.18 10.51 18.39
C PHE A 221 27.71 11.83 18.91
N GLN A 222 26.80 12.77 19.11
CA GLN A 222 27.07 14.06 19.75
C GLN A 222 25.93 14.36 20.73
N ALA A 223 26.29 14.67 21.97
CA ALA A 223 25.33 15.08 22.98
C ALA A 223 24.91 16.55 22.80
N PRO A 224 23.74 16.94 23.33
CA PRO A 224 23.31 18.33 23.36
C PRO A 224 24.37 19.27 23.94
N GLY A 225 24.74 20.31 23.19
CA GLY A 225 25.70 21.33 23.63
C GLY A 225 27.17 20.93 23.60
N GLU A 226 27.50 19.69 23.22
CA GLU A 226 28.88 19.24 23.04
C GLU A 226 29.40 19.56 21.65
N SER A 227 30.68 19.89 21.54
CA SER A 227 31.35 20.13 20.24
C SER A 227 32.02 18.89 19.66
N CYS A 228 32.20 17.85 20.47
CA CYS A 228 32.94 16.64 20.10
C CYS A 228 31.98 15.52 19.66
N TRP A 229 32.41 14.78 18.64
CA TRP A 229 31.75 13.56 18.19
C TRP A 229 32.44 12.35 18.83
N MET A 230 31.67 11.43 19.38
CA MET A 230 32.15 10.23 20.03
C MET A 230 31.76 9.00 19.22
N SER A 231 32.68 8.05 19.02
CA SER A 231 32.35 6.81 18.33
C SER A 231 31.37 5.96 19.14
N TYR A 232 30.60 5.08 18.48
CA TYR A 232 29.75 4.12 19.18
C TYR A 232 30.53 3.26 20.18
N ALA A 233 31.75 2.82 19.83
CA ALA A 233 32.60 2.00 20.68
C ALA A 233 33.03 2.73 21.96
N ASP A 234 33.51 3.98 21.83
CA ASP A 234 33.92 4.80 22.99
C ASP A 234 32.74 5.07 23.92
N ARG A 235 31.56 5.32 23.34
CA ARG A 235 30.35 5.55 24.10
C ARG A 235 29.91 4.33 24.89
N LYS A 236 30.00 3.13 24.32
CA LYS A 236 29.72 1.88 25.04
C LYS A 236 30.68 1.66 26.20
N ALA A 237 31.98 1.90 25.96
CA ALA A 237 32.99 1.79 27.01
C ALA A 237 32.75 2.74 28.19
N GLN A 238 32.25 3.96 27.94
CA GLN A 238 31.88 4.91 29.01
C GLN A 238 30.61 4.52 29.76
N GLY A 239 29.61 3.97 29.06
CA GLY A 239 28.37 3.49 29.68
C GLY A 239 28.61 2.33 30.65
N ASP A 240 29.50 1.40 30.28
CA ASP A 240 29.88 0.25 31.11
C ASP A 240 30.76 0.63 32.31
N GLN A 241 31.32 1.85 32.34
CA GLN A 241 32.14 2.37 33.43
C GLN A 241 31.36 3.12 34.52
N LYS A 242 30.06 3.38 34.34
CA LYS A 242 29.24 4.04 35.36
C LYS A 242 28.81 2.98 36.41
N PRO A 243 29.35 2.98 37.65
CA PRO A 243 28.95 2.00 38.65
C PRO A 243 27.50 2.28 39.08
N ALA A 244 26.77 1.21 39.41
CA ALA A 244 25.51 1.31 40.11
C ALA A 244 25.70 2.19 41.37
N ALA A 245 25.03 3.34 41.38
CA ALA A 245 24.85 4.19 42.55
C ALA A 245 23.46 3.94 43.13
#